data_AF-A0A095ZFG7-F1
#
_entry.id   AF-A0A095ZFG7-F1
#
_cell.length_a   1.000
_cell.length_b   1.000
_cell.length_c   1.000
_cell.angle_alpha   90.00
_cell.angle_beta   90.00
_cell.angle_gamma   90.00
#
_symmetry.space_group_name_H-M   'P 1'
#
loop_
_entity.id
_entity.type
_entity.pdbx_description
1 polymer ?
#
loop_
_entity_poly.entity_id
_entity_poly.type
_entity_poly.pdbx_seq_one_letter_code
_entity_poly.pdbx_strand_id
1 'polypeptide(L)'
;MTDQTIPAAAIRAWREKYEGCTGNTALEALDALLPPPPRPTLADMTSNERIATRWTQADVQGQRGRAVIIAPLWDSRTARVMWDDGETTEEAVNAVTPRPDLPPLEWPGDQKPEEVTPVKVGDVIESADDPRLAALPAGSILVDRDGGAFEVTKADTGEWGGIGYVPSQGTGTKWGPWTVRRIGKEADQ
;
A
#
# COMPACT_ATOMS: atom_id res chain seq x y z
N MET A 1 5.77 10.70 20.57
CA MET A 1 6.89 9.81 20.96
C MET A 1 6.65 9.42 22.41
N THR A 2 6.10 8.25 22.65
CA THR A 2 6.03 7.67 24.00
C THR A 2 7.41 7.15 24.34
N ASP A 3 8.00 7.69 25.40
CA ASP A 3 9.30 7.27 25.93
C ASP A 3 9.17 5.80 26.39
N GLN A 4 9.71 4.87 25.61
CA GLN A 4 9.67 3.43 25.93
C GLN A 4 10.77 3.10 26.94
N THR A 5 10.66 3.65 28.14
CA THR A 5 11.54 3.31 29.25
C THR A 5 11.14 1.99 29.90
N ILE A 6 12.10 1.07 30.06
CA ILE A 6 11.92 -0.16 30.84
C ILE A 6 11.47 0.23 32.26
N PRO A 7 10.38 -0.34 32.79
CA PRO A 7 9.92 -0.02 34.13
C PRO A 7 11.00 -0.31 35.19
N ALA A 8 11.22 0.62 36.11
CA ALA A 8 12.23 0.47 37.17
C ALA A 8 12.03 -0.80 38.02
N ALA A 9 10.77 -1.25 38.16
CA ALA A 9 10.42 -2.50 38.84
C ALA A 9 10.91 -3.73 38.08
N ALA A 10 10.84 -3.73 36.74
CA ALA A 10 11.33 -4.82 35.90
C ALA A 10 12.86 -4.93 35.94
N ILE A 11 13.56 -3.78 35.95
CA ILE A 11 15.03 -3.74 36.14
C ILE A 11 15.41 -4.30 37.51
N ARG A 12 14.67 -3.96 38.57
CA ARG A 12 14.94 -4.44 39.93
C ARG A 12 14.74 -5.96 40.05
N ALA A 13 13.63 -6.48 39.53
CA ALA A 13 13.35 -7.92 39.54
C ALA A 13 14.37 -8.72 38.71
N TRP A 14 14.84 -8.17 37.59
CA TRP A 14 15.91 -8.80 36.82
C TRP A 14 17.22 -8.85 37.60
N ARG A 15 17.61 -7.75 38.26
CA ARG A 15 18.83 -7.74 39.09
C ARG A 15 18.73 -8.79 40.20
N GLU A 16 17.66 -8.82 40.98
CA GLU A 16 17.50 -9.81 42.06
C GLU A 16 17.58 -11.27 41.58
N LYS A 17 17.17 -11.53 40.34
CA LYS A 17 17.13 -12.89 39.78
C LYS A 17 18.41 -13.32 39.08
N TYR A 18 19.15 -12.38 38.49
CA TYR A 18 20.31 -12.66 37.63
C TYR A 18 21.62 -12.03 38.13
N GLU A 19 21.60 -11.34 39.27
CA GLU A 19 22.79 -10.83 39.95
C GLU A 19 23.68 -11.99 40.39
N GLY A 20 24.90 -12.05 39.83
CA GLY A 20 25.84 -13.15 40.01
C GLY A 20 25.82 -14.23 38.93
N CYS A 21 24.88 -14.18 37.97
CA CYS A 21 24.95 -15.02 36.78
C CYS A 21 26.10 -14.55 35.86
N THR A 22 26.96 -15.48 35.45
CA THR A 22 28.02 -15.23 34.45
C THR A 22 27.65 -15.88 33.12
N GLY A 23 27.94 -15.19 32.01
CA GLY A 23 27.69 -15.68 30.64
C GLY A 23 26.42 -15.14 29.99
N ASN A 24 26.02 -15.76 28.87
CA ASN A 24 24.95 -15.28 27.98
C ASN A 24 23.56 -15.21 28.64
N THR A 25 23.32 -15.95 29.71
CA THR A 25 22.00 -16.07 30.34
C THR A 25 21.48 -14.75 30.92
N ALA A 26 22.38 -13.92 31.48
CA ALA A 26 21.99 -12.60 31.97
C ALA A 26 21.70 -11.64 30.80
N LEU A 27 22.50 -11.71 29.72
CA LEU A 27 22.32 -10.88 28.52
C LEU A 27 21.01 -11.20 27.79
N GLU A 28 20.69 -12.48 27.59
CA GLU A 28 19.43 -12.92 26.97
C GLU A 28 18.22 -12.49 27.80
N ALA A 29 18.32 -12.55 29.13
CA ALA A 29 17.26 -12.10 30.04
C ALA A 29 17.11 -10.57 30.05
N LEU A 30 18.17 -9.81 29.76
CA LEU A 30 18.13 -8.36 29.65
C LEU A 30 17.53 -7.93 28.30
N ASP A 31 17.89 -8.62 27.20
CA ASP A 31 17.29 -8.41 25.89
C ASP A 31 15.78 -8.65 25.90
N ALA A 32 15.31 -9.63 26.68
CA ALA A 32 13.88 -9.89 26.86
C ALA A 32 13.13 -8.76 27.60
N LEU A 33 13.83 -7.82 28.26
CA LEU A 33 13.24 -6.65 28.89
C LEU A 33 13.16 -5.44 27.96
N LEU A 34 13.92 -5.46 26.85
CA LEU A 34 13.84 -4.40 25.87
C LEU A 34 12.47 -4.49 25.17
N PRO A 35 11.81 -3.35 24.94
CA PRO A 35 10.62 -3.35 24.10
C PRO A 35 10.99 -3.92 22.73
N PRO A 36 10.08 -4.69 22.08
CA PRO A 36 10.33 -5.17 20.74
C PRO A 36 10.64 -3.97 19.83
N PRO A 37 11.62 -4.09 18.92
CA PRO A 37 11.98 -2.99 18.05
C PRO A 37 10.73 -2.50 17.29
N PRO A 38 10.63 -1.19 17.03
CA PRO A 38 9.53 -0.65 16.25
C PRO A 38 9.47 -1.37 14.90
N ARG A 39 8.25 -1.72 14.49
CA ARG A 39 8.04 -2.44 13.24
C ARG A 39 8.37 -1.55 12.05
N PRO A 40 8.86 -2.13 10.94
CA PRO A 40 9.12 -1.37 9.73
C PRO A 40 7.82 -0.77 9.19
N THR A 41 7.90 0.49 8.79
CA THR A 41 6.86 1.15 8.01
C THR A 41 6.97 0.71 6.54
N LEU A 42 5.99 1.06 5.70
CA LEU A 42 6.14 0.83 4.26
C LEU A 42 7.38 1.56 3.71
N ALA A 43 7.77 2.71 4.26
CA ALA A 43 8.96 3.44 3.83
C ALA A 43 10.24 2.59 3.95
N ASP A 44 10.33 1.74 4.96
CA ASP A 44 11.50 0.90 5.27
C ASP A 44 11.58 -0.36 4.39
N MET A 45 10.51 -0.64 3.64
CA MET A 45 10.38 -1.82 2.78
C MET A 45 10.75 -1.52 1.33
N THR A 46 11.31 -2.52 0.66
CA THR A 46 11.45 -2.53 -0.81
C THR A 46 10.08 -2.55 -1.49
N SER A 47 10.02 -2.20 -2.78
CA SER A 47 8.76 -2.22 -3.54
C SER A 47 8.07 -3.59 -3.52
N ASN A 48 8.82 -4.68 -3.62
CA ASN A 48 8.26 -6.04 -3.59
C ASN A 48 7.68 -6.39 -2.21
N GLU A 49 8.38 -6.02 -1.14
CA GLU A 49 7.89 -6.21 0.23
C GLU A 49 6.64 -5.38 0.49
N ARG A 50 6.60 -4.13 0.02
CA ARG A 50 5.40 -3.28 0.08
C ARG A 50 4.22 -3.94 -0.63
N ILE A 51 4.40 -4.44 -1.85
CA ILE A 51 3.33 -5.10 -2.61
C ILE A 51 2.77 -6.31 -1.83
N ALA A 52 3.63 -7.08 -1.17
CA ALA A 52 3.22 -8.23 -0.36
C ALA A 52 2.36 -7.84 0.86
N THR A 53 2.40 -6.59 1.32
CA THR A 53 1.57 -6.10 2.44
C THR A 53 0.14 -5.75 2.04
N ARG A 54 -0.20 -5.80 0.74
CA ARG A 54 -1.57 -5.57 0.28
C ARG A 54 -2.53 -6.53 0.99
N TRP A 55 -3.68 -6.01 1.41
CA TRP A 55 -4.71 -6.70 2.20
C TRP A 55 -4.31 -7.05 3.64
N THR A 56 -3.15 -6.59 4.09
CA THR A 56 -2.75 -6.71 5.49
C THR A 56 -3.34 -5.55 6.29
N GLN A 57 -3.72 -5.82 7.53
CA GLN A 57 -4.03 -4.75 8.48
C GLN A 57 -2.82 -3.83 8.67
N ALA A 58 -3.06 -2.58 9.04
CA ALA A 58 -2.01 -1.63 9.34
C ALA A 58 -2.39 -0.68 10.46
N ASP A 59 -1.37 -0.25 11.21
CA ASP A 59 -1.46 0.92 12.06
C ASP A 59 -1.07 2.15 11.23
N VAL A 60 -1.83 3.24 11.37
CA VAL A 60 -1.56 4.52 10.70
C VAL A 60 -1.27 5.58 11.75
N GLN A 61 -0.13 6.26 11.62
CA GLN A 61 0.34 7.22 12.61
C GLN A 61 -0.65 8.36 12.83
N GLY A 62 -1.05 8.57 14.08
CA GLY A 62 -1.94 9.68 14.47
C GLY A 62 -3.43 9.43 14.25
N GLN A 63 -3.78 8.31 13.60
CA GLN A 63 -5.16 7.90 13.39
C GLN A 63 -5.55 6.80 14.37
N ARG A 64 -6.85 6.72 14.68
CA ARG A 64 -7.44 5.63 15.47
C ARG A 64 -8.40 4.87 14.58
N GLY A 65 -8.24 3.56 14.52
CA GLY A 65 -9.08 2.71 13.68
C GLY A 65 -8.26 1.56 13.13
N ARG A 66 -8.95 0.57 12.58
CA ARG A 66 -8.31 -0.54 11.88
C ARG A 66 -8.28 -0.20 10.41
N ALA A 67 -7.08 -0.14 9.84
CA ALA A 67 -6.88 0.12 8.43
C ALA A 67 -6.40 -1.14 7.71
N VAL A 68 -6.71 -1.26 6.42
CA VAL A 68 -6.15 -2.27 5.52
C VAL A 68 -5.44 -1.59 4.38
N ILE A 69 -4.26 -2.08 4.03
CA ILE A 69 -3.48 -1.54 2.93
C ILE A 69 -4.07 -2.05 1.61
N ILE A 70 -4.67 -1.18 0.81
CA ILE A 70 -5.27 -1.55 -0.49
C ILE A 70 -4.35 -1.21 -1.66
N ALA A 71 -3.54 -0.16 -1.55
CA ALA A 71 -2.50 0.17 -2.52
C ALA A 71 -1.21 0.61 -1.79
N PRO A 72 -0.25 -0.30 -1.53
CA PRO A 72 0.97 0.00 -0.77
C PRO A 72 1.97 0.90 -1.52
N LEU A 73 1.72 1.16 -2.80
CA LEU A 73 2.50 1.99 -3.73
C LEU A 73 1.52 2.81 -4.57
N TRP A 74 0.73 3.68 -3.95
CA TRP A 74 -0.18 4.55 -4.70
C TRP A 74 0.61 5.59 -5.49
N ASP A 75 1.61 6.19 -4.85
CA ASP A 75 2.70 6.89 -5.52
C ASP A 75 4.04 6.55 -4.84
N SER A 76 5.14 7.25 -5.22
CA SER A 76 6.47 6.99 -4.65
C SER A 76 6.60 7.20 -3.12
N ARG A 77 5.65 7.90 -2.50
CA ARG A 77 5.66 8.38 -1.11
C ARG A 77 4.36 8.10 -0.36
N THR A 78 3.30 7.64 -1.02
CA THR A 78 2.00 7.38 -0.40
C THR A 78 1.48 5.96 -0.66
N ALA A 79 0.65 5.50 0.25
CA ALA A 79 -0.14 4.29 0.16
C ALA A 79 -1.62 4.63 0.35
N ARG A 80 -2.52 3.90 -0.30
CA ARG A 80 -3.94 3.94 0.05
C ARG A 80 -4.27 2.89 1.09
N VAL A 81 -5.01 3.34 2.10
CA VAL A 81 -5.59 2.49 3.13
C VAL A 81 -7.10 2.60 3.11
N MET A 82 -7.77 1.53 3.53
CA MET A 82 -9.21 1.48 3.72
C MET A 82 -9.52 1.29 5.20
N TRP A 83 -10.42 2.09 5.73
CA TRP A 83 -10.85 2.09 7.13
C TRP A 83 -12.05 1.17 7.34
N ASP A 84 -12.47 1.01 8.60
CA ASP A 84 -13.53 0.09 8.96
C ASP A 84 -14.96 0.54 8.67
N ASP A 85 -15.13 1.83 8.38
CA ASP A 85 -16.34 2.41 7.79
C ASP A 85 -16.38 2.32 6.26
N GLY A 86 -15.32 1.79 5.64
CA GLY A 86 -15.17 1.68 4.18
C GLY A 86 -14.61 2.94 3.51
N GLU A 87 -14.27 3.99 4.25
CA GLU A 87 -13.57 5.15 3.71
C GLU A 87 -12.17 4.76 3.25
N THR A 88 -11.69 5.38 2.17
CA THR A 88 -10.31 5.20 1.69
C THR A 88 -9.54 6.51 1.78
N THR A 89 -8.36 6.49 2.38
CA THR A 89 -7.48 7.66 2.47
C THR A 89 -6.11 7.38 1.88
N GLU A 90 -5.40 8.45 1.53
CA GLU A 90 -4.01 8.43 1.09
C GLU A 90 -3.11 8.82 2.26
N GLU A 91 -2.20 7.92 2.62
CA GLU A 91 -1.32 8.07 3.77
C GLU A 91 0.14 7.98 3.33
N ALA A 92 1.01 8.74 3.98
CA ALA A 92 2.43 8.68 3.67
C ALA A 92 3.00 7.29 4.03
N VAL A 93 3.91 6.74 3.21
CA VAL A 93 4.46 5.39 3.42
C VAL A 93 5.21 5.23 4.75
N ASN A 94 5.72 6.33 5.32
CA ASN A 94 6.36 6.36 6.64
C ASN A 94 5.36 6.46 7.81
N ALA A 95 4.08 6.68 7.52
CA ALA A 95 3.01 6.70 8.51
C ALA A 95 2.26 5.36 8.61
N VAL A 96 2.49 4.42 7.69
CA VAL A 96 1.78 3.14 7.60
C VAL A 96 2.69 2.00 8.05
N THR A 97 2.28 1.28 9.10
CA THR A 97 2.99 0.12 9.64
C THR A 97 2.15 -1.15 9.46
N PRO A 98 2.54 -2.08 8.57
CA PRO A 98 1.81 -3.33 8.38
C PRO A 98 1.75 -4.22 9.65
N ARG A 99 0.62 -4.92 9.81
CA ARG A 99 0.30 -5.81 10.92
C ARG A 99 -0.01 -7.25 10.43
N PRO A 100 0.98 -7.96 9.89
CA PRO A 100 0.81 -9.36 9.44
C PRO A 100 0.59 -10.35 10.58
N ASP A 101 0.83 -9.92 11.81
CA ASP A 101 0.56 -10.66 13.05
C ASP A 101 -0.93 -10.67 13.43
N LEU A 102 -1.72 -9.75 12.89
CA LEU A 102 -3.15 -9.70 13.15
C LEU A 102 -3.88 -10.59 12.14
N PRO A 103 -4.96 -11.28 12.55
CA PRO A 103 -5.79 -12.02 11.62
C PRO A 103 -6.29 -11.09 10.52
N PRO A 104 -6.49 -11.55 9.28
CA PRO A 104 -7.17 -10.76 8.27
C PRO A 104 -8.51 -10.25 8.81
N LEU A 105 -8.87 -9.00 8.50
CA LEU A 105 -10.18 -8.48 8.88
C LEU A 105 -11.27 -9.23 8.10
N GLU A 106 -12.17 -9.90 8.83
CA GLU A 106 -13.41 -10.41 8.27
C GLU A 106 -14.36 -9.22 8.08
N TRP A 107 -14.49 -8.78 6.83
CA TRP A 107 -15.32 -7.63 6.47
C TRP A 107 -16.76 -8.06 6.14
N PRO A 108 -17.77 -7.21 6.40
CA PRO A 108 -19.15 -7.48 6.01
C PRO A 108 -19.26 -7.42 4.48
N GLY A 109 -18.99 -8.55 3.84
CA GLY A 109 -18.89 -8.68 2.40
C GLY A 109 -17.59 -9.38 2.02
N ASP A 110 -17.66 -10.71 1.93
CA ASP A 110 -16.60 -11.61 1.43
C ASP A 110 -16.21 -11.39 -0.04
N GLN A 111 -16.41 -10.19 -0.59
CA GLN A 111 -15.82 -9.83 -1.86
C GLN A 111 -14.50 -9.14 -1.58
N LYS A 112 -13.44 -9.97 -1.47
CA LYS A 112 -12.17 -9.64 -2.11
C LYS A 112 -12.54 -8.97 -3.44
N PRO A 113 -12.11 -7.73 -3.75
CA PRO A 113 -12.46 -7.11 -5.02
C PRO A 113 -12.16 -8.14 -6.10
N GLU A 114 -13.19 -8.44 -6.91
CA GLU A 114 -13.13 -9.51 -7.90
C GLU A 114 -11.79 -9.45 -8.60
N GLU A 115 -11.17 -10.63 -8.82
CA GLU A 115 -10.00 -10.73 -9.68
C GLU A 115 -10.29 -9.93 -10.93
N VAL A 116 -9.57 -8.81 -11.02
CA VAL A 116 -9.85 -7.73 -11.92
C VAL A 116 -9.77 -8.34 -13.31
N THR A 117 -10.92 -8.46 -13.99
CA THR A 117 -10.96 -9.14 -15.29
C THR A 117 -9.90 -8.49 -16.17
N PRO A 118 -8.94 -9.28 -16.72
CA PRO A 118 -7.85 -8.71 -17.48
C PRO A 118 -8.41 -7.86 -18.62
N VAL A 119 -8.00 -6.60 -18.66
CA VAL A 119 -8.35 -5.69 -19.75
C VAL A 119 -7.86 -6.27 -21.06
N LYS A 120 -8.65 -6.14 -22.13
CA LYS A 120 -8.30 -6.52 -23.49
C LYS A 120 -8.29 -5.31 -24.41
N VAL A 121 -7.52 -5.40 -25.50
CA VAL A 121 -7.61 -4.40 -26.58
C VAL A 121 -9.05 -4.40 -27.11
N GLY A 122 -9.63 -3.22 -27.22
CA GLY A 122 -11.02 -3.00 -27.60
C GLY A 122 -11.98 -2.83 -26.42
N ASP A 123 -11.55 -3.13 -25.18
CA ASP A 123 -12.39 -2.88 -24.00
C ASP A 123 -12.65 -1.38 -23.83
N VAL A 124 -13.87 -1.08 -23.40
CA VAL A 124 -14.27 0.27 -23.00
C VAL A 124 -14.20 0.38 -21.48
N ILE A 125 -13.43 1.34 -21.00
CA ILE A 125 -13.32 1.72 -19.59
C ILE A 125 -14.13 3.00 -19.39
N GLU A 126 -15.24 2.89 -18.68
CA GLU A 126 -16.22 3.98 -18.54
C GLU A 126 -15.80 5.06 -17.53
N SER A 127 -14.88 4.73 -16.61
CA SER A 127 -14.49 5.60 -15.49
C SER A 127 -13.01 5.50 -15.16
N ALA A 128 -12.41 6.62 -14.74
CA ALA A 128 -11.04 6.69 -14.21
C ALA A 128 -10.82 5.86 -12.95
N ASP A 129 -11.91 5.60 -12.21
CA ASP A 129 -11.88 4.82 -10.99
C ASP A 129 -12.06 3.32 -11.26
N ASP A 130 -12.08 2.89 -12.53
CA ASP A 130 -12.19 1.49 -12.88
C ASP A 130 -10.95 0.72 -12.37
N PRO A 131 -11.12 -0.27 -11.46
CA PRO A 131 -10.00 -0.98 -10.85
C PRO A 131 -9.15 -1.75 -11.86
N ARG A 132 -9.67 -2.02 -13.07
CA ARG A 132 -8.95 -2.64 -14.17
C ARG A 132 -7.82 -1.79 -14.73
N LEU A 133 -7.87 -0.47 -14.54
CA LEU A 133 -6.81 0.44 -14.94
C LEU A 133 -5.51 0.22 -14.17
N ALA A 134 -5.59 -0.10 -12.87
CA ALA A 134 -4.41 -0.36 -12.03
C ALA A 134 -3.71 -1.68 -12.38
N ALA A 135 -4.37 -2.56 -13.14
CA ALA A 135 -3.81 -3.83 -13.59
C ALA A 135 -3.13 -3.74 -14.97
N LEU A 136 -3.20 -2.59 -15.65
CA LEU A 136 -2.63 -2.44 -16.98
C LEU A 136 -1.10 -2.32 -16.93
N PRO A 137 -0.36 -3.09 -17.76
CA PRO A 137 1.09 -2.99 -17.81
C PRO A 137 1.54 -1.65 -18.40
N ALA A 138 2.75 -1.24 -18.05
CA ALA A 138 3.39 -0.05 -18.61
C ALA A 138 3.49 -0.17 -20.13
N GLY A 139 3.21 0.93 -20.83
CA GLY A 139 3.08 0.97 -22.28
C GLY A 139 1.67 0.67 -22.80
N SER A 140 0.69 0.35 -21.96
CA SER A 140 -0.70 0.24 -22.42
C SER A 140 -1.22 1.61 -22.86
N ILE A 141 -1.99 1.65 -23.95
CA ILE A 141 -2.56 2.89 -24.52
C ILE A 141 -4.08 2.84 -24.42
N LEU A 142 -4.67 3.90 -23.87
CA LEU A 142 -6.09 4.19 -23.92
C LEU A 142 -6.35 5.43 -24.75
N VAL A 143 -7.45 5.42 -25.48
CA VAL A 143 -7.89 6.54 -26.32
C VAL A 143 -9.31 6.92 -25.93
N ASP A 144 -9.55 8.17 -25.60
CA ASP A 144 -10.89 8.68 -25.32
C ASP A 144 -11.71 8.83 -26.61
N ARG A 145 -12.99 9.19 -26.47
CA ARG A 145 -13.89 9.39 -27.60
C ARG A 145 -13.48 10.56 -28.51
N ASP A 146 -12.80 11.57 -27.96
CA ASP A 146 -12.43 12.81 -28.63
C ASP A 146 -11.03 12.75 -29.26
N GLY A 147 -10.35 11.60 -29.16
CA GLY A 147 -9.04 11.34 -29.76
C GLY A 147 -7.85 11.64 -28.85
N GLY A 148 -8.08 12.01 -27.59
CA GLY A 148 -7.05 12.10 -26.57
C GLY A 148 -6.49 10.71 -26.23
N ALA A 149 -5.17 10.58 -26.15
CA ALA A 149 -4.51 9.31 -25.86
C ALA A 149 -3.66 9.40 -24.58
N PHE A 150 -3.71 8.33 -23.79
CA PHE A 150 -2.99 8.17 -22.54
C PHE A 150 -2.20 6.87 -22.58
N GLU A 151 -0.97 6.90 -22.08
CA GLU A 151 -0.14 5.71 -21.87
C GLU A 151 0.06 5.46 -20.38
N VAL A 152 0.00 4.19 -19.98
CA VAL A 152 0.48 3.76 -18.67
C VAL A 152 1.99 3.96 -18.64
N THR A 153 2.47 4.91 -17.86
CA THR A 153 3.90 5.17 -17.70
C THR A 153 4.52 4.24 -16.66
N LYS A 154 3.72 3.77 -15.69
CA LYS A 154 4.16 2.86 -14.62
C LYS A 154 3.09 1.83 -14.27
N ALA A 155 3.42 0.55 -14.47
CA ALA A 155 2.50 -0.58 -14.30
C ALA A 155 2.09 -0.84 -12.85
N ASP A 156 2.99 -0.54 -11.91
CA ASP A 156 2.86 -0.84 -10.48
C ASP A 156 2.00 0.17 -9.73
N THR A 157 1.93 1.40 -10.25
CA THR A 157 1.19 2.53 -9.68
C THR A 157 -0.05 2.88 -10.51
N GLY A 158 -0.18 2.35 -11.74
CA GLY A 158 -1.22 2.74 -12.67
C GLY A 158 -1.11 4.21 -13.08
N GLU A 159 0.09 4.79 -13.11
CA GLU A 159 0.31 6.19 -13.48
C GLU A 159 0.14 6.38 -14.99
N TRP A 160 -0.51 7.49 -15.37
CA TRP A 160 -0.88 7.82 -16.74
C TRP A 160 -0.16 9.06 -17.24
N GLY A 161 0.47 8.97 -18.41
CA GLY A 161 1.03 10.11 -19.14
C GLY A 161 0.23 10.39 -20.40
N GLY A 162 -0.10 11.66 -20.67
CA GLY A 162 -0.74 12.04 -21.92
C GLY A 162 0.21 11.89 -23.12
N ILE A 163 -0.23 11.19 -24.17
CA ILE A 163 0.45 11.10 -25.46
C ILE A 163 -0.37 11.87 -26.49
N GLY A 164 -0.04 13.14 -26.71
CA GLY A 164 -0.67 13.97 -27.76
C GLY A 164 -1.62 15.05 -27.26
N TYR A 165 -2.34 15.68 -28.20
CA TYR A 165 -3.15 16.88 -27.94
C TYR A 165 -4.29 16.58 -26.96
N VAL A 166 -4.21 17.18 -25.77
CA VAL A 166 -5.27 17.20 -24.78
C VAL A 166 -6.04 18.50 -24.98
N PRO A 167 -7.33 18.49 -25.37
CA PRO A 167 -8.17 19.67 -25.16
C PRO A 167 -8.35 19.82 -23.65
N SER A 168 -7.41 20.53 -23.01
CA SER A 168 -7.66 21.02 -21.66
C SER A 168 -8.85 21.96 -21.75
N GLN A 169 -9.96 21.69 -21.04
CA GLN A 169 -10.70 22.68 -20.24
C GLN A 169 -11.70 21.96 -19.32
N GLY A 170 -11.53 22.16 -18.01
CA GLY A 170 -12.52 21.85 -17.00
C GLY A 170 -11.94 21.13 -15.79
N THR A 171 -11.88 21.80 -14.64
CA THR A 171 -11.52 21.24 -13.32
C THR A 171 -12.60 20.30 -12.77
N GLY A 172 -13.13 19.42 -13.61
CA GLY A 172 -14.23 18.50 -13.29
C GLY A 172 -14.51 17.47 -14.39
N THR A 173 -13.60 17.28 -15.34
CA THR A 173 -13.80 16.33 -16.45
C THR A 173 -13.81 14.91 -15.88
N LYS A 174 -14.96 14.24 -16.02
CA LYS A 174 -15.03 12.78 -15.89
C LYS A 174 -14.19 12.21 -17.01
N TRP A 175 -12.99 11.80 -16.64
CA TRP A 175 -12.04 11.05 -17.43
C TRP A 175 -12.72 9.72 -17.85
N GLY A 176 -13.14 9.61 -19.11
CA GLY A 176 -13.85 8.46 -19.68
C GLY A 176 -15.04 8.85 -20.58
N PRO A 177 -15.56 7.93 -21.40
CA PRO A 177 -15.09 6.56 -21.60
C PRO A 177 -13.85 6.47 -22.50
N TRP A 178 -12.99 5.50 -22.23
CA TRP A 178 -11.80 5.21 -23.03
C TRP A 178 -11.86 3.83 -23.66
N THR A 179 -11.33 3.73 -24.87
CA THR A 179 -11.08 2.46 -25.54
C THR A 179 -9.62 2.06 -25.38
N VAL A 180 -9.38 0.83 -24.93
CA VAL A 180 -8.04 0.27 -24.82
C VAL A 180 -7.53 -0.06 -26.22
N ARG A 181 -6.45 0.59 -26.66
CA ARG A 181 -5.87 0.39 -27.99
C ARG A 181 -4.64 -0.51 -28.00
N ARG A 182 -3.91 -0.53 -26.89
CA ARG A 182 -2.70 -1.36 -26.73
C ARG A 182 -2.57 -1.79 -25.27
N ILE A 183 -2.04 -2.98 -25.05
CA ILE A 183 -1.69 -3.48 -23.72
C ILE A 183 -0.20 -3.76 -23.70
N GLY A 184 0.52 -3.07 -22.81
CA GLY A 184 1.96 -3.19 -22.65
C GLY A 184 2.76 -2.61 -23.83
N LYS A 185 4.09 -2.68 -23.71
CA LYS A 185 4.96 -2.59 -24.87
C LYS A 185 5.00 -3.97 -25.54
N GLU A 186 4.88 -4.03 -26.86
CA GLU A 186 5.32 -5.21 -27.58
C GLU A 186 6.78 -5.45 -27.17
N ALA A 187 7.08 -6.63 -26.66
CA ALA A 187 8.47 -7.01 -26.45
C ALA A 187 9.12 -6.98 -27.84
N ASP A 188 10.07 -6.08 -28.04
CA ASP A 188 10.81 -5.93 -29.30
C ASP A 188 11.20 -7.32 -29.83
N GLN A 189 10.65 -7.69 -31.00
CA GLN A 189 11.10 -8.83 -31.80
C GLN A 189 12.40 -8.51 -32.52
#